data_AF-A0A914KTL3-F1
#
_entry.id   AF-A0A914KTL3-F1
#
_cell.length_a   1.000
_cell.length_b   1.000
_cell.length_c   1.000
_cell.angle_alpha   90.00
_cell.angle_beta   90.00
_cell.angle_gamma   90.00
#
_symmetry.space_group_name_H-M   'P 1'
#
loop_
_entity.id
_entity.type
_entity.pdbx_description
1 polymer ?
#
loop_
_entity_poly.entity_id
_entity_poly.type
_entity_poly.pdbx_seq_one_letter_code
_entity_poly.pdbx_strand_id
1 'polypeptide(L)'
;MNVGLIIITVKNKTLQSTCHLLIAYCSLCTILLLSAEFIPLIVVLSTSLGSISMLTCFIIHLLPAYGICSVTNLIVCIGLDRALSVFFPFW
;
A
#
# COMPACT_ATOMS: atom_id res chain seq x y z
N MET A 1 10.08 1.82 -7.83
CA MET A 1 8.99 1.36 -8.71
C MET A 1 7.65 2.02 -8.37
N ASN A 2 7.17 1.96 -7.12
CA ASN A 2 5.88 2.53 -6.71
C ASN A 2 5.77 4.07 -6.84
N VAL A 3 6.85 4.81 -6.60
CA VAL A 3 6.88 6.29 -6.73
C VAL A 3 6.66 6.73 -8.19
N GLY A 4 7.15 5.96 -9.15
CA GLY A 4 6.97 6.25 -10.58
C GLY A 4 5.50 6.23 -10.98
N LEU A 5 4.74 5.24 -10.50
CA LEU A 5 3.30 5.14 -10.76
C LEU A 5 2.56 6.39 -10.28
N ILE A 6 2.84 6.88 -9.07
CA ILE A 6 2.21 8.09 -8.53
C ILE A 6 2.51 9.30 -9.41
N ILE A 7 3.78 9.48 -9.81
CA ILE A 7 4.18 10.62 -10.66
C ILE A 7 3.49 10.57 -12.02
N ILE A 8 3.37 9.38 -12.62
CA ILE A 8 2.74 9.20 -13.93
C ILE A 8 1.22 9.44 -13.82
N THR A 9 0.58 8.96 -12.75
CA THR A 9 -0.86 9.18 -12.52
C THR A 9 -1.17 10.66 -12.26
N VAL A 10 -0.32 11.39 -11.55
CA VAL A 10 -0.51 12.82 -11.30
C VAL A 10 -0.22 13.66 -12.54
N LYS A 11 0.78 13.29 -13.35
CA LYS A 11 1.15 14.09 -14.53
C LYS A 11 0.22 13.92 -15.73
N ASN A 12 -0.49 12.80 -15.85
CA ASN A 12 -1.22 12.47 -17.06
C ASN A 12 -2.74 12.56 -16.85
N LYS A 13 -3.34 13.71 -17.22
CA LYS A 13 -4.78 14.01 -17.02
C LYS A 13 -5.73 13.06 -17.75
N THR A 14 -5.31 12.47 -18.87
CA THR A 14 -6.08 11.47 -19.64
C THR A 14 -6.16 10.11 -18.94
N LEU A 15 -5.34 9.87 -17.91
CA LEU A 15 -5.41 8.69 -17.07
C LEU A 15 -6.16 8.93 -15.76
N GLN A 16 -6.83 10.06 -15.52
CA GLN A 16 -7.59 10.32 -14.27
C GLN A 16 -8.95 9.58 -14.18
N SER A 17 -9.09 8.43 -14.85
CA SER A 17 -10.21 7.53 -14.58
C SER A 17 -10.10 6.99 -13.14
N THR A 18 -11.25 6.75 -12.51
CA THR A 18 -11.42 6.24 -11.13
C THR A 18 -10.45 5.11 -10.79
N CYS A 19 -10.20 4.21 -11.75
CA CYS A 19 -9.28 3.10 -11.60
C CYS A 19 -7.81 3.53 -11.37
N HIS A 20 -7.32 4.53 -12.09
CA HIS A 20 -5.94 5.01 -11.91
C HIS A 20 -5.75 5.75 -10.59
N LEU A 21 -6.78 6.42 -10.09
CA LEU A 21 -6.79 7.01 -8.75
C LEU A 21 -6.67 5.93 -7.67
N LEU A 22 -7.40 4.81 -7.81
CA LEU A 22 -7.25 3.65 -6.93
C LEU A 22 -5.85 3.06 -7.00
N ILE A 23 -5.26 2.96 -8.19
CA ILE A 23 -3.89 2.45 -8.37
C ILE A 23 -2.86 3.38 -7.70
N ALA A 24 -3.02 4.70 -7.86
CA ALA A 24 -2.16 5.67 -7.19
C ALA A 24 -2.27 5.57 -5.66
N TYR A 25 -3.49 5.48 -5.13
CA TYR A 25 -3.71 5.30 -3.69
C TYR A 25 -3.13 3.98 -3.18
N CYS A 26 -3.32 2.88 -3.92
CA CYS A 26 -2.71 1.59 -3.62
C CYS A 26 -1.18 1.70 -3.56
N SER A 27 -0.56 2.38 -4.54
CA SER A 27 0.90 2.56 -4.57
C SER A 27 1.44 3.41 -3.42
N LEU A 28 0.67 4.41 -2.96
CA LEU A 28 0.99 5.19 -1.76
C LEU A 28 0.96 4.30 -0.50
N CYS A 29 -0.10 3.50 -0.34
CA CYS A 29 -0.20 2.55 0.76
C CYS A 29 0.95 1.54 0.76
N THR A 30 1.37 1.05 -0.42
CA THR A 30 2.51 0.13 -0.54
C THR A 30 3.84 0.78 -0.15
N ILE A 31 4.06 2.06 -0.46
CA ILE A 31 5.26 2.79 -0.02
C ILE A 31 5.27 2.94 1.50
N LEU A 32 4.13 3.28 2.09
CA LEU A 32 3.98 3.42 3.53
C LEU A 32 4.22 2.08 4.23
N LEU A 33 3.67 0.99 3.68
CA LEU A 33 3.92 -0.37 4.15
C LEU A 33 5.40 -0.75 4.07
N LEU A 34 6.06 -0.47 2.94
CA LEU A 34 7.49 -0.75 2.76
C LEU A 34 8.32 0.05 3.77
N SER A 35 7.97 1.31 4.04
CA SER A 35 8.65 2.12 5.05
C SER A 35 8.44 1.58 6.48
N ALA A 36 7.27 1.01 6.77
CA ALA A 36 6.97 0.39 8.05
C ALA A 36 7.80 -0.89 8.30
N GLU A 37 8.21 -1.58 7.23
CA GLU A 37 9.09 -2.77 7.31
C GLU A 37 10.53 -2.44 7.75
N PHE A 38 10.99 -1.20 7.52
CA PHE A 38 12.31 -0.75 8.01
C PHE A 38 12.31 -0.38 9.50
N ILE A 39 11.13 -0.09 10.08
CA ILE A 39 10.98 0.27 11.50
C ILE A 39 11.48 -0.85 12.44
N PRO A 40 11.07 -2.13 12.32
CA PRO A 40 11.58 -3.19 13.18
C PRO A 40 13.10 -3.34 13.08
N LEU A 41 13.67 -3.13 11.89
CA LEU A 41 15.11 -3.23 11.65
C LEU A 41 15.88 -2.15 12.41
N ILE A 42 15.39 -0.90 12.41
CA ILE A 42 15.98 0.22 13.16
C ILE A 42 15.85 -0.02 14.68
N VAL A 43 14.70 -0.51 15.14
CA VAL A 43 14.47 -0.78 16.57
C VAL A 43 15.39 -1.89 17.08
N VAL A 44 15.54 -2.97 16.33
CA VAL A 44 16.44 -4.09 16.68
C VAL A 44 17.91 -3.65 16.68
N LEU A 45 18.33 -2.83 15.70
CA LEU A 45 19.69 -2.27 15.63
C LEU A 45 19.98 -1.30 16.78
N SER A 46 18.99 -0.50 17.19
CA SER A 46 19.16 0.54 18.20
C SER A 46 19.13 -0.01 19.64
N THR A 47 18.47 -1.14 19.87
CA THR A 47 18.29 -1.73 21.21
C THR A 47 19.31 -2.84 21.54
N SER A 48 20.28 -3.12 20.66
CA SER A 48 21.38 -4.09 20.89
C SER A 48 20.93 -5.39 21.58
N LEU A 49 20.14 -6.25 20.91
CA LEU A 49 19.65 -7.54 21.47
C LEU A 49 18.99 -7.49 22.87
N GLY A 50 18.68 -6.30 23.42
CA GLY A 50 17.95 -6.16 24.67
C GLY A 50 16.52 -6.65 24.53
N SER A 51 15.91 -7.08 25.64
CA SER A 51 14.51 -7.52 25.67
C SER A 51 13.57 -6.42 25.17
N ILE A 52 13.14 -6.54 23.92
CA ILE A 52 12.11 -5.68 23.34
C ILE A 52 10.78 -6.00 24.05
N SER A 53 10.11 -4.96 24.54
CA SER A 53 8.79 -5.13 25.15
C SER A 53 7.79 -5.73 24.16
N MET A 54 7.01 -6.73 24.58
CA MET A 54 5.99 -7.36 23.74
C MET A 54 5.01 -6.34 23.15
N LEU A 55 4.69 -5.29 23.90
CA LEU A 55 3.76 -4.25 23.46
C LEU A 55 4.33 -3.43 22.28
N THR A 56 5.63 -3.15 22.30
CA THR A 56 6.33 -2.48 21.20
C THR A 56 6.34 -3.37 19.95
N CYS A 57 6.62 -4.66 20.11
CA CYS A 57 6.61 -5.62 19.00
C CYS A 57 5.21 -5.74 18.37
N PHE A 58 4.17 -5.78 19.20
CA PHE A 58 2.78 -5.82 18.74
C PHE A 58 2.40 -4.59 17.91
N ILE A 59 2.75 -3.38 18.38
CA ILE A 59 2.48 -2.13 17.64
C ILE A 59 3.23 -2.10 16.31
N ILE A 60 4.50 -2.53 16.29
CA ILE A 60 5.31 -2.56 15.07
C ILE A 60 4.72 -3.52 14.03
N HIS A 61 4.10 -4.63 14.44
CA HIS A 61 3.40 -5.55 13.52
C HIS A 61 1.97 -5.12 13.16
N LEU A 62 1.29 -4.36 14.01
CA LEU A 62 -0.08 -3.93 13.75
C LEU A 62 -0.16 -3.00 12.53
N LEU A 63 0.82 -2.11 12.38
CA LEU A 63 0.89 -1.16 11.27
C LEU A 63 1.02 -1.84 9.89
N PRO A 64 1.98 -2.77 9.66
CA PRO A 64 2.06 -3.50 8.40
C PRO A 64 0.88 -4.45 8.18
N ALA A 65 0.32 -5.06 9.24
CA ALA A 65 -0.89 -5.87 9.10
C ALA A 65 -2.08 -5.07 8.56
N TYR A 66 -2.29 -3.85 9.08
CA TYR A 66 -3.32 -2.95 8.57
C TYR A 66 -3.04 -2.47 7.14
N GLY A 67 -1.77 -2.18 6.84
CA GLY A 67 -1.33 -1.78 5.50
C GLY A 67 -1.59 -2.87 4.46
N ILE A 68 -1.26 -4.13 4.77
CA ILE A 68 -1.53 -5.28 3.89
C ILE A 68 -3.03 -5.43 3.64
N CYS A 69 -3.86 -5.45 4.68
CA CYS A 69 -5.33 -5.58 4.54
C CYS A 69 -5.94 -4.47 3.69
N SER A 70 -5.43 -3.24 3.82
CA SER A 70 -5.89 -2.12 3.00
C SER A 70 -5.49 -2.30 1.54
N VAL A 71 -4.23 -2.68 1.27
CA VAL A 71 -3.71 -2.91 -0.09
C VAL A 71 -4.42 -4.06 -0.79
N THR A 72 -4.67 -5.18 -0.13
CA THR A 72 -5.41 -6.31 -0.73
C THR A 72 -6.84 -5.92 -1.08
N ASN A 73 -7.56 -5.20 -0.20
CA ASN A 73 -8.89 -4.70 -0.51
C ASN A 73 -8.89 -3.78 -1.74
N LEU A 74 -7.94 -2.85 -1.82
CA LEU A 74 -7.80 -1.95 -2.98
C LEU A 74 -7.53 -2.70 -4.27
N ILE A 75 -6.64 -3.71 -4.25
CA ILE A 75 -6.33 -4.55 -5.42
C ILE A 75 -7.57 -5.32 -5.88
N VAL A 76 -8.35 -5.87 -4.94
CA VAL A 76 -9.61 -6.57 -5.27
C VAL A 76 -10.62 -5.60 -5.90
N CYS A 77 -10.77 -4.39 -5.37
CA CYS A 77 -11.63 -3.36 -5.97
C CYS A 77 -11.18 -2.97 -7.38
N ILE A 78 -9.87 -2.82 -7.62
CA ILE A 78 -9.32 -2.55 -8.96
C ILE A 78 -9.60 -3.72 -9.91
N GLY A 79 -9.42 -4.95 -9.43
CA GLY A 79 -9.72 -6.15 -10.22
C GLY A 79 -11.21 -6.24 -10.60
N LEU A 80 -12.10 -5.92 -9.67
CA LEU A 80 -13.55 -5.86 -9.90
C LEU A 80 -13.93 -4.77 -10.91
N ASP A 81 -13.40 -3.56 -10.75
CA ASP A 81 -13.61 -2.45 -11.68
C ASP A 81 -13.22 -2.83 -13.12
N ARG A 82 -12.06 -3.48 -13.28
CA ARG A 82 -11.59 -3.96 -14.57
C ARG A 82 -12.40 -5.13 -15.11
N ALA A 83 -12.82 -6.07 -14.26
CA ALA A 83 -13.68 -7.17 -14.67
C ALA A 83 -15.03 -6.65 -15.17
N LEU A 84 -15.66 -5.73 -14.42
CA LEU A 84 -16.92 -5.10 -14.80
C LEU A 84 -16.81 -4.34 -16.13
N SER A 85 -15.72 -3.61 -16.36
CA SER A 85 -15.49 -2.92 -17.64
C SER A 85 -15.36 -3.88 -18.83
N VAL A 86 -14.82 -5.08 -18.63
CA VAL A 86 -14.72 -6.11 -19.68
C VAL A 86 -16.05 -6.82 -19.91
N PHE A 87 -16.79 -7.14 -18.85
CA PHE A 87 -18.09 -7.82 -18.95
C PHE A 87 -19.23 -6.89 -19.39
N PHE A 88 -19.16 -5.60 -19.04
CA PHE A 88 -20.15 -4.58 -19.37
C PHE A 88 -19.47 -3.35 -20.00
N PRO A 89 -19.00 -3.43 -21.25
CA PRO A 89 -18.32 -2.33 -21.93
C PRO A 89 -19.24 -1.15 -22.31
N PHE A 90 -20.53 -1.22 -21.95
CA PHE A 90 -21.56 -0.23 -22.29
C PHE A 90 -22.02 0.61 -21.08
N TRP A 91 -21.41 0.43 -19.91
CA TRP A 91 -21.59 1.33 -18.75
C TRP A 91 -20.38 2.26 -18.63
#